data_AF-A0A7V8NWU5-F1
#
_entry.id   AF-A0A7V8NWU5-F1
#
_cell.length_a   1.000
_cell.length_b   1.000
_cell.length_c   1.000
_cell.angle_alpha   90.00
_cell.angle_beta   90.00
_cell.angle_gamma   90.00
#
_symmetry.space_group_name_H-M   'P 1'
#
loop_
_entity.id
_entity.type
_entity.pdbx_description
1 polymer ?
#
loop_
_entity_poly.entity_id
_entity_poly.type
_entity_poly.pdbx_seq_one_letter_code
_entity_poly.pdbx_strand_id
1 'polypeptide(L)'
;MKQEIELLASYWTLAGGAEPHTDREYSAFEFRDRVEAAARAGFQGFGIWHADLYHTLESSSLEEMKQILDDNGMKHVELEFLRDWFRDGEEKKQSDLEKKKLFEAACVLNAHHLKVGDFERKITPMPRLIESFAALCADAAELGI
;
A
#
# COMPACT_ATOMS: atom_id res chain seq x y z
N MET A 1 24.10 11.38 19.64
CA MET A 1 23.66 10.04 19.16
C MET A 1 23.60 10.09 17.65
N LYS A 2 24.07 9.05 16.94
CA LYS A 2 23.75 8.92 15.51
C LYS A 2 22.26 8.63 15.40
N GLN A 3 21.57 9.32 14.50
CA GLN A 3 20.19 9.01 14.18
C GLN A 3 20.17 7.62 13.52
N GLU A 4 19.35 6.72 14.05
CA GLU A 4 19.16 5.40 13.47
C GLU A 4 18.35 5.55 12.19
N ILE A 5 18.84 5.00 11.08
CA ILE A 5 18.16 5.06 9.79
C ILE A 5 17.26 3.84 9.70
N GLU A 6 15.95 4.07 9.70
CA GLU A 6 14.93 3.04 9.54
C GLU A 6 14.61 2.90 8.05
N LEU A 7 14.77 1.69 7.50
CA LEU A 7 14.52 1.40 6.09
C LEU A 7 13.21 0.63 5.92
N LEU A 8 12.48 0.94 4.85
CA LEU A 8 11.29 0.22 4.41
C LEU A 8 11.61 -0.59 3.16
N ALA A 9 11.24 -1.88 3.16
CA ALA A 9 11.25 -2.70 1.96
C ALA A 9 9.96 -2.43 1.17
N SER A 10 10.08 -1.83 -0.02
CA SER A 10 8.93 -1.70 -0.92
C SER A 10 8.41 -3.09 -1.29
N TYR A 11 7.12 -3.19 -1.67
CA TYR A 11 6.51 -4.47 -1.99
C TYR A 11 7.37 -5.30 -2.95
N TRP A 12 7.81 -4.68 -4.04
CA TRP A 12 8.59 -5.30 -5.11
C TRP A 12 9.97 -5.82 -4.69
N THR A 13 10.49 -5.39 -3.53
CA THR A 13 11.74 -5.92 -2.97
C THR A 13 11.57 -7.37 -2.50
N LEU A 14 10.37 -7.73 -2.04
CA LEU A 14 10.06 -9.01 -1.39
C LEU A 14 8.93 -9.78 -2.09
N ALA A 15 8.44 -9.29 -3.23
CA ALA A 15 7.30 -9.85 -3.95
C ALA A 15 7.58 -11.19 -4.65
N GLY A 16 8.85 -11.65 -4.67
CA GLY A 16 9.23 -12.90 -5.31
C GLY A 16 8.95 -12.88 -6.82
N GLY A 17 8.09 -13.79 -7.28
CA GLY A 17 7.70 -13.93 -8.69
C GLY A 17 6.49 -13.09 -9.11
N ALA A 18 6.08 -12.10 -8.34
CA ALA A 18 4.99 -11.18 -8.74
C ALA A 18 5.43 -10.34 -9.94
N GLU A 19 4.52 -10.15 -10.89
CA GLU A 19 4.79 -9.39 -12.12
C GLU A 19 3.85 -8.18 -12.22
N PRO A 20 4.37 -6.94 -12.31
CA PRO A 20 3.54 -5.76 -12.44
C PRO A 20 2.75 -5.77 -13.75
N HIS A 21 1.51 -5.31 -13.68
CA HIS A 21 0.56 -5.21 -14.79
C HIS A 21 0.17 -6.55 -15.42
N THR A 22 0.08 -7.60 -14.60
CA THR A 22 -0.39 -8.94 -14.98
C THR A 22 -1.58 -9.37 -14.11
N ASP A 23 -2.12 -10.56 -14.35
CA ASP A 23 -3.07 -11.22 -13.46
C ASP A 23 -2.42 -11.79 -12.18
N ARG A 24 -1.08 -11.70 -12.07
CA ARG A 24 -0.29 -12.23 -10.96
C ARG A 24 0.54 -11.15 -10.26
N GLU A 25 -0.11 -10.06 -9.90
CA GLU A 25 0.46 -8.96 -9.11
C GLU A 25 0.54 -9.26 -7.60
N TYR A 26 0.59 -10.54 -7.22
CA TYR A 26 0.68 -11.00 -5.83
C TYR A 26 1.83 -11.99 -5.67
N SER A 27 2.37 -12.05 -4.46
CA SER A 27 3.55 -12.82 -4.13
C SER A 27 3.26 -14.31 -4.16
N ALA A 28 4.24 -15.09 -4.63
CA ALA A 28 4.21 -16.56 -4.50
C ALA A 28 4.61 -17.06 -3.10
N PHE A 29 5.05 -16.16 -2.23
CA PHE A 29 5.41 -16.42 -0.84
C PHE A 29 4.38 -15.83 0.12
N GLU A 30 4.10 -16.57 1.18
CA GLU A 30 3.20 -16.17 2.26
C GLU A 30 3.60 -14.82 2.86
N PHE A 31 2.59 -14.07 3.33
CA PHE A 31 2.80 -12.75 3.93
C PHE A 31 3.77 -12.81 5.13
N ARG A 32 3.57 -13.78 6.03
CA ARG A 32 4.44 -13.98 7.21
C ARG A 32 5.90 -14.22 6.81
N ASP A 33 6.15 -15.11 5.85
CA ASP A 33 7.51 -15.45 5.43
C ASP A 33 8.26 -14.22 4.88
N ARG A 34 7.55 -13.35 4.14
CA ARG A 34 8.10 -12.10 3.62
C ARG A 34 8.38 -11.08 4.71
N VAL A 35 7.47 -10.92 5.67
CA VAL A 35 7.67 -10.00 6.81
C VAL A 35 8.85 -10.44 7.66
N GLU A 36 8.96 -11.73 7.98
CA GLU A 36 10.10 -12.27 8.72
C GLU A 36 11.42 -12.14 7.95
N ALA A 37 11.38 -12.32 6.62
CA ALA A 37 12.55 -12.08 5.77
C ALA A 37 12.99 -10.61 5.79
N ALA A 38 12.04 -9.66 5.74
CA ALA A 38 12.31 -8.23 5.86
C ALA A 38 12.98 -7.89 7.19
N ALA A 39 12.44 -8.42 8.29
CA ALA A 39 12.96 -8.21 9.63
C ALA A 39 14.39 -8.74 9.78
N ARG A 40 14.65 -9.97 9.32
CA ARG A 40 16.00 -10.57 9.32
C ARG A 40 17.00 -9.77 8.48
N ALA A 41 16.55 -9.13 7.41
CA ALA A 41 17.39 -8.27 6.57
C ALA A 41 17.64 -6.87 7.17
N GLY A 42 17.01 -6.54 8.31
CA GLY A 42 17.19 -5.28 9.02
C GLY A 42 16.24 -4.16 8.59
N PHE A 43 15.21 -4.46 7.79
CA PHE A 43 14.16 -3.50 7.50
C PHE A 43 13.26 -3.32 8.74
N GLN A 44 12.78 -2.09 8.93
CA GLN A 44 11.79 -1.73 9.95
C GLN A 44 10.47 -1.27 9.31
N GLY A 45 10.36 -1.43 7.99
CA GLY A 45 9.15 -1.12 7.26
C GLY A 45 8.87 -2.12 6.14
N PHE A 46 7.61 -2.22 5.79
CA PHE A 46 7.08 -3.19 4.83
C PHE A 46 6.03 -2.55 3.93
N GLY A 47 6.24 -2.65 2.61
CA GLY A 47 5.30 -2.22 1.57
C GLY A 47 4.38 -3.36 1.14
N ILE A 48 3.09 -3.06 0.95
CA ILE A 48 2.05 -4.02 0.54
C ILE A 48 1.37 -3.51 -0.72
N TRP A 49 1.37 -4.30 -1.79
CA TRP A 49 0.62 -4.01 -3.00
C TRP A 49 -0.85 -4.40 -2.87
N HIS A 50 -1.77 -3.66 -3.52
CA HIS A 50 -3.21 -3.78 -3.30
C HIS A 50 -3.74 -5.14 -3.72
N ALA A 51 -3.26 -5.68 -4.85
CA ALA A 51 -3.61 -7.03 -5.28
C ALA A 51 -3.08 -8.09 -4.31
N ASP A 52 -1.87 -7.90 -3.76
CA ASP A 52 -1.28 -8.80 -2.76
C ASP A 52 -1.99 -8.73 -1.41
N LEU A 53 -2.42 -7.54 -0.99
CA LEU A 53 -3.27 -7.33 0.17
C LEU A 53 -4.56 -8.15 0.02
N TYR A 54 -5.27 -8.00 -1.10
CA TYR A 54 -6.53 -8.72 -1.31
C TYR A 54 -6.33 -10.22 -1.39
N HIS A 55 -5.26 -10.68 -2.06
CA HIS A 55 -4.93 -12.10 -2.08
C HIS A 55 -4.63 -12.64 -0.68
N THR A 56 -3.86 -11.90 0.13
CA THR A 56 -3.58 -12.28 1.53
C THR A 56 -4.86 -12.33 2.36
N LEU A 57 -5.83 -11.44 2.10
CA LEU A 57 -7.12 -11.42 2.79
C LEU A 57 -8.04 -12.60 2.43
N GLU A 58 -7.71 -13.41 1.42
CA GLU A 58 -8.44 -14.65 1.13
C GLU A 58 -8.19 -15.72 2.22
N SER A 59 -7.07 -15.63 2.95
CA SER A 59 -6.65 -16.62 3.94
C SER A 59 -6.27 -16.05 5.30
N SER A 60 -6.26 -14.73 5.48
CA SER A 60 -5.91 -14.05 6.74
C SER A 60 -6.77 -12.80 6.94
N SER A 61 -6.95 -12.35 8.19
CA SER A 61 -7.58 -11.05 8.49
C SER A 61 -6.56 -9.91 8.53
N LEU A 62 -7.03 -8.66 8.45
CA LEU A 62 -6.17 -7.48 8.63
C LEU A 62 -5.53 -7.45 10.03
N GLU A 63 -6.24 -7.91 11.05
CA GLU A 63 -5.73 -8.01 12.43
C GLU A 63 -4.61 -9.04 12.55
N GLU A 64 -4.74 -10.18 11.88
CA GLU A 64 -3.69 -11.20 11.83
C GLU A 64 -2.46 -10.68 11.08
N MET A 65 -2.65 -9.97 9.96
CA MET A 65 -1.57 -9.30 9.25
C MET A 65 -0.88 -8.24 10.13
N LYS A 66 -1.65 -7.44 10.88
CA LYS A 66 -1.10 -6.48 11.83
C LYS A 66 -0.27 -7.17 12.92
N GLN A 67 -0.78 -8.26 13.50
CA GLN A 67 -0.03 -9.00 14.52
C GLN A 67 1.31 -9.49 13.97
N ILE A 68 1.33 -10.01 12.74
CA ILE A 68 2.55 -10.46 12.05
C ILE A 68 3.56 -9.31 11.90
N LEU A 69 3.10 -8.12 11.49
CA LEU A 69 3.94 -6.94 11.34
C LEU A 69 4.52 -6.48 12.69
N ASP A 70 3.67 -6.41 13.72
CA ASP A 70 4.05 -5.98 15.07
C ASP A 70 5.05 -6.96 15.70
N ASP A 71 4.81 -8.28 15.59
CA ASP A 71 5.69 -9.34 16.10
C ASP A 71 7.10 -9.30 15.48
N ASN A 72 7.21 -8.74 14.28
CA ASN A 72 8.46 -8.63 13.53
C ASN A 72 9.06 -7.22 13.55
N GLY A 73 8.52 -6.30 14.36
CA GLY A 73 9.06 -4.96 14.54
C GLY A 73 8.92 -4.06 13.31
N MET A 74 7.92 -4.31 12.45
CA MET A 74 7.62 -3.47 11.29
C MET A 74 6.88 -2.21 11.75
N LYS A 75 7.63 -1.12 11.96
CA LYS A 75 7.12 0.17 12.40
C LYS A 75 6.46 0.95 11.27
N HIS A 76 7.00 0.83 10.06
CA HIS A 76 6.54 1.61 8.90
C HIS A 76 5.79 0.72 7.94
N VAL A 77 4.48 0.88 7.85
CA VAL A 77 3.66 0.16 6.86
C VAL A 77 3.29 1.11 5.74
N GLU A 78 3.47 0.64 4.52
CA GLU A 78 3.15 1.37 3.30
C GLU A 78 2.18 0.55 2.45
N LEU A 79 1.09 1.17 2.01
CA LEU A 79 0.16 0.59 1.06
C LEU A 79 0.43 1.15 -0.34
N GLU A 80 0.37 0.28 -1.33
CA GLU A 80 0.55 0.57 -2.75
C GLU A 80 -0.62 -0.11 -3.48
N PHE A 81 -1.33 0.42 -4.47
CA PHE A 81 -1.22 1.73 -5.07
C PHE A 81 -2.60 2.18 -5.55
N LEU A 82 -3.04 3.37 -5.15
CA LEU A 82 -4.30 3.93 -5.63
C LEU A 82 -4.10 4.62 -6.99
N ARG A 83 -4.80 4.12 -8.00
CA ARG A 83 -4.82 4.68 -9.36
C ARG A 83 -6.08 5.51 -9.58
N ASP A 84 -6.06 6.32 -10.63
CA ASP A 84 -7.24 6.99 -11.21
C ASP A 84 -8.08 7.88 -10.27
N TRP A 85 -7.54 8.24 -9.11
CA TRP A 85 -8.19 9.09 -8.11
C TRP A 85 -8.52 10.50 -8.64
N PHE A 86 -7.85 10.92 -9.72
CA PHE A 86 -8.08 12.18 -10.41
C PHE A 86 -8.94 12.03 -11.67
N ARG A 87 -9.45 10.84 -12.03
CA ARG A 87 -10.28 10.62 -13.24
C ARG A 87 -11.74 11.00 -12.99
N ASP A 88 -12.58 10.85 -14.02
CA ASP A 88 -14.05 10.97 -13.95
C ASP A 88 -14.68 9.61 -14.29
N GLY A 89 -16.02 9.56 -14.26
CA GLY A 89 -16.75 8.46 -14.87
C GLY A 89 -16.57 7.15 -14.11
N GLU A 90 -16.36 6.08 -14.85
CA GLU A 90 -16.28 4.74 -14.27
C GLU A 90 -14.93 4.50 -13.60
N GLU A 91 -13.83 5.00 -14.18
CA GLU A 91 -12.50 4.90 -13.59
C GLU A 91 -12.45 5.52 -12.19
N LYS A 92 -13.08 6.70 -12.01
CA LYS A 92 -13.16 7.35 -10.70
C LYS A 92 -13.95 6.55 -9.69
N LYS A 93 -15.07 5.93 -10.10
CA LYS A 93 -15.89 5.10 -9.18
C LYS A 93 -15.11 3.88 -8.71
N GLN A 94 -14.38 3.22 -9.62
CA GLN A 94 -13.54 2.07 -9.24
C GLN A 94 -12.41 2.51 -8.31
N SER A 95 -11.78 3.66 -8.60
CA SER A 95 -10.80 4.27 -7.71
C SER A 95 -11.38 4.57 -6.32
N ASP A 96 -12.61 5.09 -6.21
CA ASP A 96 -13.25 5.37 -4.91
C ASP A 96 -13.57 4.10 -4.11
N LEU A 97 -13.90 3.00 -4.78
CA LEU A 97 -14.08 1.70 -4.13
C LEU A 97 -12.75 1.16 -3.59
N GLU A 98 -11.70 1.25 -4.40
CA GLU A 98 -10.34 0.86 -4.06
C GLU A 98 -9.79 1.71 -2.89
N LYS A 99 -10.00 3.03 -2.94
CA LYS A 99 -9.64 3.98 -1.89
C LYS A 99 -10.23 3.56 -0.54
N LYS A 100 -11.52 3.20 -0.51
CA LYS A 100 -12.18 2.77 0.74
C LYS A 100 -11.53 1.54 1.36
N LYS A 101 -11.21 0.53 0.54
CA LYS A 101 -10.54 -0.70 1.00
C LYS A 101 -9.13 -0.42 1.51
N LEU A 102 -8.37 0.39 0.77
CA LEU A 102 -7.01 0.78 1.18
C LEU A 102 -7.02 1.63 2.45
N PHE A 103 -8.02 2.49 2.63
CA PHE A 103 -8.18 3.28 3.86
C PHE A 103 -8.56 2.41 5.05
N GLU A 104 -9.46 1.45 4.88
CA GLU A 104 -9.79 0.46 5.91
C GLU A 104 -8.54 -0.33 6.33
N ALA A 105 -7.79 -0.84 5.35
CA ALA A 105 -6.54 -1.54 5.60
C ALA A 105 -5.50 -0.62 6.28
N ALA A 106 -5.38 0.62 5.86
CA ALA A 106 -4.44 1.57 6.46
C ALA A 106 -4.78 1.84 7.94
N CYS A 107 -6.06 2.00 8.28
CA CYS A 107 -6.51 2.15 9.65
C CYS A 107 -6.16 0.93 10.50
N VAL A 108 -6.47 -0.28 10.03
CA VAL A 108 -6.22 -1.50 10.81
C VAL A 108 -4.73 -1.78 10.93
N LEU A 109 -3.97 -1.66 9.85
CA LEU A 109 -2.53 -1.95 9.80
C LEU A 109 -1.68 -0.81 10.38
N ASN A 110 -2.29 0.33 10.74
CA ASN A 110 -1.60 1.55 11.13
C ASN A 110 -0.56 1.99 10.08
N ALA A 111 -0.98 2.00 8.81
CA ALA A 111 -0.13 2.39 7.69
C ALA A 111 0.11 3.90 7.70
N HIS A 112 1.38 4.29 7.55
CA HIS A 112 1.79 5.69 7.51
C HIS A 112 1.73 6.27 6.09
N HIS A 113 1.80 5.42 5.06
CA HIS A 113 1.83 5.87 3.67
C HIS A 113 0.84 5.09 2.81
N LEU A 114 0.15 5.82 1.93
CA LEU A 114 -0.54 5.26 0.77
C LEU A 114 0.07 5.87 -0.50
N LYS A 115 0.69 5.04 -1.35
CA LYS A 115 1.17 5.48 -2.65
C LYS A 115 0.03 5.62 -3.64
N VAL A 116 0.07 6.70 -4.40
CA VAL A 116 -0.95 7.02 -5.41
C VAL A 116 -0.31 7.61 -6.67
N GLY A 117 -0.98 7.52 -7.81
CA GLY A 117 -0.50 8.12 -9.05
C GLY A 117 -1.04 7.47 -10.32
N ASP A 118 -0.29 7.58 -11.42
CA ASP A 118 -0.71 7.18 -12.77
C ASP A 118 0.38 6.36 -13.48
N PHE A 119 -0.01 5.23 -14.08
CA PHE A 119 0.86 4.44 -14.95
C PHE A 119 0.54 4.63 -16.44
N GLU A 120 -0.64 5.17 -16.78
CA GLU A 120 -1.16 5.20 -18.15
C GLU A 120 -0.70 6.42 -18.96
N ARG A 121 0.08 7.33 -18.34
CA ARG A 121 0.64 8.55 -18.95
C ARG A 121 -0.40 9.39 -19.70
N LYS A 122 -1.67 9.29 -19.34
CA LYS A 122 -2.74 10.06 -19.98
C LYS A 122 -2.61 11.52 -19.54
N ILE A 123 -2.78 12.44 -20.50
CA ILE A 123 -2.68 13.86 -20.22
C ILE A 123 -3.86 14.28 -19.33
N THR A 124 -3.53 14.71 -18.11
CA THR A 124 -4.47 15.30 -17.16
C THR A 124 -4.05 16.75 -16.90
N PRO A 125 -4.96 17.73 -17.00
CA PRO A 125 -4.64 19.11 -16.66
C PRO A 125 -4.09 19.22 -15.23
N MET A 126 -2.98 19.95 -15.06
CA MET A 126 -2.36 20.13 -13.74
C MET A 126 -3.33 20.67 -12.67
N PRO A 127 -4.23 21.64 -12.94
CA PRO A 127 -5.20 22.09 -11.94
C PRO A 127 -6.06 20.96 -11.37
N ARG A 128 -6.50 20.04 -12.23
CA ARG A 128 -7.30 18.88 -11.84
C ARG A 128 -6.52 17.92 -10.95
N LEU A 129 -5.25 17.66 -11.26
CA LEU A 129 -4.38 16.84 -10.42
C LEU A 129 -4.20 17.47 -9.03
N ILE A 130 -3.97 18.79 -8.98
CA ILE A 130 -3.81 19.53 -7.72
C ILE A 130 -5.08 19.43 -6.87
N GLU A 131 -6.24 19.76 -7.45
CA GLU A 131 -7.53 19.72 -6.74
C GLU A 131 -7.88 18.31 -6.26
N SER A 132 -7.69 17.31 -7.12
CA SER A 132 -8.01 15.92 -6.77
C SER A 132 -7.05 15.38 -5.70
N PHE A 133 -5.78 15.80 -5.71
CA PHE A 133 -4.79 15.35 -4.74
C PHE A 133 -5.03 16.01 -3.39
N ALA A 134 -5.36 17.31 -3.40
CA ALA A 134 -5.75 18.03 -2.18
C ALA A 134 -6.99 17.40 -1.53
N ALA A 135 -8.00 17.02 -2.31
CA ALA A 135 -9.18 16.32 -1.80
C ALA A 135 -8.81 14.95 -1.21
N LEU A 136 -7.95 14.18 -1.88
CA LEU A 136 -7.47 12.90 -1.39
C LEU A 136 -6.68 13.05 -0.07
N CYS A 137 -5.81 14.05 0.03
CA CYS A 137 -5.08 14.37 1.27
C CYS A 137 -6.03 14.80 2.39
N ALA A 138 -7.10 15.53 2.08
CA ALA A 138 -8.11 15.90 3.08
C ALA A 138 -8.80 14.65 3.65
N ASP A 139 -9.19 13.71 2.79
CA ASP A 139 -9.78 12.44 3.24
C ASP A 139 -8.77 11.60 4.06
N ALA A 140 -7.51 11.55 3.65
CA ALA A 140 -6.45 10.79 4.34
C ALA A 140 -6.12 11.39 5.73
N ALA A 141 -6.15 12.72 5.85
CA ALA A 141 -5.89 13.41 7.11
C ALA A 141 -6.90 13.05 8.22
N GLU A 142 -8.14 12.70 7.87
CA GLU A 142 -9.13 12.22 8.84
C GLU A 142 -8.73 10.88 9.48
N LEU A 143 -7.84 10.13 8.83
CA LEU A 143 -7.37 8.81 9.24
C LEU A 143 -5.92 8.82 9.78
N GLY A 144 -5.23 9.96 9.73
CA GLY A 144 -3.84 10.08 10.17
C GLY A 144 -2.81 9.51 9.18
N ILE A 145 -3.17 9.44 7.90
CA ILE A 145 -2.33 8.99 6.77
C ILE A 145 -1.83 10.18 5.97
#